data_AF-A0A6J1WLY3-F1
#
_entry.id   AF-A0A6J1WLY3-F1
#
_cell.length_a   1.000
_cell.length_b   1.000
_cell.length_c   1.000
_cell.angle_alpha   90.00
_cell.angle_beta   90.00
_cell.angle_gamma   90.00
#
_symmetry.space_group_name_H-M   'P 1'
#
loop_
_entity.id
_entity.type
_entity.pdbx_description
1 polymer ?
#
loop_
_entity_poly.entity_id
_entity_poly.type
_entity_poly.pdbx_seq_one_letter_code
_entity_poly.pdbx_strand_id
1 'polypeptide(L)'
;MKLRLVPRGRTNLIDDVREQQPTTATTEHNISVVRHMIETDKRVTYQQIRVSLGIGMSQVHNILHEHLAVRKLRARWILHNLTEAQKLRRVDWCREMHAIFNGGDSNSVFDIVTGDESWIYCYDPETKR
;
A
#
# COMPACT_ATOMS: atom_id res chain seq x y z
N MET A 1 33.59 33.41 34.05
CA MET A 1 33.05 33.05 32.73
C MET A 1 34.20 32.95 31.74
N LYS A 2 34.50 31.76 31.19
CA LYS A 2 35.50 31.59 30.11
C LYS A 2 34.76 31.62 28.78
N LEU A 3 34.97 32.67 27.99
CA LEU A 3 34.51 32.73 26.60
C LEU A 3 35.48 31.92 25.73
N ARG A 4 34.95 30.94 25.01
CA ARG A 4 35.70 30.11 24.06
C ARG A 4 35.87 30.93 22.77
N LEU A 5 37.12 31.17 22.36
CA LEU A 5 37.45 31.85 21.11
C LEU A 5 37.00 30.99 19.92
N VAL A 6 36.22 31.58 19.01
CA VAL A 6 35.86 30.97 17.72
C VAL A 6 36.91 31.40 16.69
N PRO A 7 37.66 30.48 16.06
CA PRO A 7 38.61 30.84 15.00
C PRO A 7 37.86 31.37 13.77
N ARG A 8 38.37 32.46 13.18
CA ARG A 8 37.92 32.97 11.87
C ARG A 8 38.17 31.91 10.80
N GLY A 9 37.12 31.48 10.08
CA GLY A 9 37.29 30.65 8.90
C GLY A 9 36.20 29.62 8.58
N ARG A 10 34.96 29.75 9.08
CA ARG A 10 33.84 28.94 8.58
C ARG A 10 33.06 29.73 7.53
N THR A 11 33.22 29.37 6.25
CA THR A 11 32.47 29.91 5.11
C THR A 11 31.22 29.09 4.77
N ASN A 12 31.01 27.96 5.45
CA ASN A 12 29.88 27.07 5.20
C ASN A 12 28.81 27.28 6.27
N LEU A 13 27.63 27.70 5.82
CA LEU A 13 26.41 27.94 6.62
C LEU A 13 25.53 26.68 6.70
N ILE A 14 26.12 25.53 6.39
CA ILE A 14 25.47 24.22 6.38
C ILE A 14 25.96 23.50 7.64
N ASP A 15 25.02 23.07 8.47
CA ASP A 15 25.34 22.25 9.63
C ASP A 15 26.11 21.00 9.19
N ASP A 16 27.23 20.72 9.85
CA ASP A 16 27.93 19.44 9.69
C ASP A 16 26.94 18.30 9.97
N VAL A 17 27.07 17.18 9.26
CA VAL A 17 26.24 15.99 9.48
C VAL A 17 26.38 15.60 10.95
N ARG A 18 25.36 15.96 11.75
CA ARG A 18 25.27 15.51 13.13
C ARG A 18 25.17 14.00 13.09
N GLU A 19 26.15 13.33 13.68
CA GLU A 19 26.02 11.93 14.08
C GLU A 19 24.82 11.85 15.02
N GLN A 20 23.65 11.51 14.46
CA GLN A 20 22.47 11.30 15.26
C GLN A 20 22.76 10.09 16.14
N GLN A 21 22.61 10.28 17.45
CA GLN A 21 22.64 9.19 18.41
C GLN A 21 21.72 8.08 17.87
N PRO A 22 22.20 6.82 17.74
CA PRO A 22 21.39 5.75 17.20
C PRO A 22 20.12 5.69 18.03
N THR A 23 18.99 6.07 17.41
CA THR A 23 17.70 6.01 18.06
C THR A 23 17.48 4.53 18.30
N THR A 24 17.50 4.09 19.56
CA THR A 24 17.47 2.67 19.94
C THR A 24 16.28 1.92 19.32
N ALA A 25 15.28 2.65 18.84
CA ALA A 25 14.09 2.17 18.16
C ALA A 25 14.19 2.00 16.63
N THR A 26 15.10 2.69 15.93
CA THR A 26 15.22 2.64 14.45
C THR A 26 16.52 1.95 14.07
N THR A 27 16.67 0.72 14.55
CA THR A 27 17.80 -0.16 14.22
C THR A 27 17.50 -0.96 12.96
N GLU A 28 18.53 -1.41 12.25
CA GLU A 28 18.38 -2.27 11.07
C GLU A 28 17.57 -3.54 11.39
N HIS A 29 17.76 -4.07 12.60
CA HIS A 29 16.96 -5.19 13.11
C HIS A 29 15.46 -4.86 13.12
N ASN A 30 15.06 -3.74 13.73
CA ASN A 30 13.66 -3.35 13.79
C ASN A 30 13.08 -3.10 12.39
N ILE A 31 13.83 -2.47 11.49
CA ILE A 31 13.42 -2.25 10.10
C ILE A 31 13.15 -3.59 9.41
N SER A 32 14.05 -4.58 9.58
CA SER A 32 13.90 -5.92 9.00
C SER A 32 12.67 -6.65 9.54
N VAL A 33 12.40 -6.55 10.85
CA VAL A 33 11.23 -7.16 11.48
C VAL A 33 9.93 -6.51 10.97
N VAL A 34 9.87 -5.18 10.88
CA VAL A 34 8.71 -4.48 10.31
C VAL A 34 8.46 -4.88 8.87
N ARG A 35 9.52 -4.97 8.05
CA ARG A 35 9.41 -5.46 6.66
C ARG A 35 8.82 -6.87 6.61
N HIS A 36 9.33 -7.78 7.43
CA HIS A 36 8.84 -9.15 7.48
C HIS A 36 7.38 -9.23 7.92
N MET A 37 6.96 -8.42 8.90
CA MET A 37 5.56 -8.34 9.33
C MET A 37 4.64 -7.91 8.18
N ILE A 38 5.04 -6.91 7.38
CA ILE A 38 4.25 -6.44 6.23
C ILE A 38 4.18 -7.47 5.09
N GLU A 39 5.29 -8.14 4.81
CA GLU A 39 5.36 -9.17 3.77
C GLU A 39 4.49 -10.38 4.12
N THR A 40 4.42 -10.73 5.41
CA THR A 40 3.58 -11.81 5.94
C THR A 40 2.10 -11.41 5.99
N ASP A 41 1.79 -10.24 6.53
CA ASP A 41 0.43 -9.69 6.58
C ASP A 41 0.41 -8.21 6.15
N LYS A 42 -0.09 -7.98 4.93
CA LYS A 42 -0.25 -6.65 4.33
C LYS A 42 -1.28 -5.78 5.06
N ARG A 43 -2.02 -6.32 6.04
CA ARG A 43 -3.02 -5.62 6.86
C ARG A 43 -2.52 -5.26 8.25
N VAL A 44 -1.24 -5.50 8.54
CA VAL A 44 -0.64 -5.14 9.83
C VAL A 44 -0.86 -3.66 10.17
N THR A 45 -1.27 -3.42 11.40
CA THR A 45 -1.57 -2.08 11.92
C THR A 45 -0.35 -1.47 12.62
N TYR A 46 -0.32 -0.14 12.68
CA TYR A 46 0.67 0.60 13.46
C TYR A 46 0.76 0.11 14.90
N GLN A 47 -0.37 -0.21 15.53
CA GLN A 47 -0.45 -0.68 16.90
C GLN A 47 0.17 -2.07 17.08
N GLN A 48 -0.05 -2.98 16.15
CA GLN A 48 0.56 -4.32 16.19
C GLN A 48 2.09 -4.23 16.08
N ILE A 49 2.60 -3.38 15.19
CA ILE A 49 4.04 -3.13 15.05
C ILE A 49 4.61 -2.55 16.35
N ARG A 50 3.94 -1.54 16.90
CA ARG A 50 4.31 -0.90 18.17
C ARG A 50 4.44 -1.89 19.32
N VAL A 51 3.43 -2.75 19.48
CA VAL A 51 3.39 -3.75 20.56
C VAL A 51 4.43 -4.85 20.35
N SER A 52 4.61 -5.30 19.10
CA SER A 52 5.58 -6.35 18.75
C SER A 52 7.02 -5.92 19.06
N LEU A 53 7.37 -4.68 18.75
CA LEU A 53 8.74 -4.16 18.88
C LEU A 53 8.99 -3.33 20.15
N GLY A 54 7.94 -2.98 20.90
CA GLY A 54 8.06 -2.14 22.09
C GLY A 54 8.52 -0.70 21.80
N ILE A 55 8.38 -0.22 20.56
CA ILE A 55 8.86 1.10 20.13
C ILE A 55 7.74 2.15 20.15
N GLY A 56 8.10 3.44 20.11
CA GLY A 56 7.13 4.54 20.05
C GLY A 56 6.42 4.64 18.69
N MET A 57 5.20 5.20 18.68
CA MET A 57 4.41 5.40 17.45
C MET A 57 5.12 6.26 16.39
N SER A 58 5.88 7.26 16.82
CA SER A 58 6.70 8.10 15.92
C SER A 58 7.79 7.30 15.22
N GLN A 59 8.37 6.32 15.90
CA GLN A 59 9.41 5.45 15.36
C GLN A 59 8.81 4.46 14.35
N VAL A 60 7.63 3.90 14.64
CA VAL A 60 6.87 3.10 13.67
C VAL A 60 6.58 3.91 12.40
N HIS A 61 6.13 5.16 12.56
CA HIS A 61 5.88 6.04 11.42
C HIS A 61 7.14 6.31 10.60
N ASN A 62 8.26 6.61 11.25
CA ASN A 62 9.55 6.84 10.61
C ASN A 62 10.01 5.58 9.83
N ILE A 63 9.98 4.40 10.45
CA ILE A 63 10.35 3.14 9.79
C ILE A 63 9.48 2.90 8.54
N LEU A 64 8.16 3.11 8.63
CA LEU A 64 7.25 2.85 7.51
C LEU A 64 7.46 3.83 6.35
N HIS A 65 7.66 5.11 6.63
CA HIS A 65 7.66 6.15 5.59
C HIS A 65 9.05 6.57 5.11
N GLU A 66 10.03 6.69 6.02
CA GLU A 66 11.38 7.14 5.68
C GLU A 66 12.27 5.96 5.26
N HIS A 67 12.17 4.82 5.94
CA HIS A 67 13.05 3.66 5.68
C HIS A 67 12.46 2.65 4.69
N LEU A 68 11.17 2.32 4.82
CA LEU A 68 10.51 1.34 3.95
C LEU A 68 9.76 1.98 2.77
N ALA A 69 9.51 3.29 2.82
CA ALA A 69 8.76 4.04 1.81
C ALA A 69 7.41 3.39 1.43
N VAL A 70 6.74 2.76 2.40
CA VAL A 70 5.45 2.11 2.17
C VAL A 70 4.30 3.08 2.35
N ARG A 71 3.21 2.85 1.60
CA ARG A 71 1.98 3.64 1.67
C ARG A 71 0.78 2.75 1.90
N LYS A 72 -0.12 3.18 2.79
CA LYS A 72 -1.39 2.50 3.02
C LYS A 72 -2.28 2.61 1.77
N LEU A 73 -2.64 1.45 1.21
CA LEU A 73 -3.65 1.36 0.16
C LEU A 73 -4.98 0.89 0.76
N ARG A 74 -6.09 1.34 0.18
CA ARG A 74 -7.41 0.81 0.53
C ARG A 74 -7.60 -0.52 -0.19
N ALA A 75 -8.11 -1.52 0.53
CA ALA A 75 -8.49 -2.78 -0.09
C ALA A 75 -9.60 -2.53 -1.13
N ARG A 76 -9.51 -3.19 -2.28
CA ARG A 76 -10.60 -3.21 -3.25
C ARG A 76 -11.63 -4.24 -2.82
N TRP A 77 -12.91 -3.89 -2.92
CA TRP A 77 -13.99 -4.85 -2.73
C TRP A 77 -13.95 -5.87 -3.87
N ILE A 78 -14.00 -7.15 -3.50
CA ILE A 78 -14.07 -8.26 -4.44
C ILE A 78 -15.44 -8.88 -4.25
N LEU A 79 -16.22 -8.99 -5.33
CA LEU A 79 -17.63 -9.40 -5.29
C LEU A 79 -17.82 -10.81 -4.73
N HIS A 80 -16.93 -11.74 -5.06
CA HIS A 80 -17.03 -13.14 -4.66
C HIS A 80 -15.68 -13.74 -4.26
N ASN A 81 -15.70 -14.64 -3.28
CA ASN A 81 -14.54 -15.48 -2.95
C ASN A 81 -14.57 -16.75 -3.81
N LEU A 82 -13.83 -16.73 -4.92
CA LEU A 82 -13.82 -17.84 -5.89
C LEU A 82 -13.00 -19.04 -5.39
N THR A 83 -13.51 -20.24 -5.65
CA THR A 83 -12.76 -21.50 -5.50
C THR A 83 -11.65 -21.63 -6.54
N GLU A 84 -10.63 -22.44 -6.28
CA GLU A 84 -9.54 -22.68 -7.25
C GLU A 84 -10.06 -23.21 -8.59
N ALA A 85 -11.04 -24.12 -8.57
CA ALA A 85 -11.67 -24.62 -9.79
C ALA A 85 -12.38 -23.51 -10.59
N GLN A 86 -13.06 -22.57 -9.92
CA GLN A 86 -13.68 -21.42 -10.59
C GLN A 86 -12.62 -20.47 -11.16
N LYS A 87 -11.50 -20.24 -10.47
CA LYS A 87 -10.39 -19.41 -10.98
C LYS A 87 -9.80 -20.03 -12.23
N LEU A 88 -9.54 -21.34 -12.21
CA LEU A 88 -9.00 -22.07 -13.36
C LEU A 88 -9.93 -21.94 -14.57
N ARG A 89 -11.22 -22.25 -14.39
CA ARG A 89 -12.21 -22.09 -15.48
C ARG A 89 -12.26 -20.68 -16.05
N ARG A 90 -12.16 -19.64 -15.22
CA ARG A 90 -12.13 -18.26 -15.69
C ARG A 90 -10.87 -17.97 -16.53
N VAL A 91 -9.71 -18.46 -16.11
CA VAL A 91 -8.46 -18.28 -16.85
C VAL A 91 -8.51 -19.01 -18.19
N ASP A 92 -9.03 -20.24 -18.21
CA ASP A 92 -9.15 -21.04 -19.43
C ASP A 92 -10.10 -20.37 -20.42
N TRP A 93 -11.26 -19.91 -19.96
CA TRP A 93 -12.20 -19.13 -20.78
C TRP A 93 -11.55 -17.86 -21.36
N CYS A 94 -10.78 -17.12 -20.55
CA CYS A 94 -10.07 -15.93 -21.04
C CYS A 94 -9.03 -16.27 -22.11
N ARG A 95 -8.29 -17.38 -21.97
CA ARG A 95 -7.31 -17.82 -22.97
C ARG A 95 -7.97 -18.23 -24.28
N GLU A 96 -9.06 -18.99 -24.20
CA GLU A 96 -9.85 -19.37 -25.37
C GLU A 96 -10.38 -18.14 -26.10
N MET A 97 -10.99 -17.21 -25.35
CA MET A 97 -11.53 -15.97 -25.91
C MET A 97 -10.43 -15.11 -26.56
N HIS A 98 -9.27 -15.02 -25.92
CA HIS A 98 -8.11 -14.31 -26.45
C HIS A 98 -7.60 -14.94 -27.76
N ALA A 99 -7.62 -16.27 -27.87
CA ALA A 99 -7.25 -16.97 -29.09
C ALA A 99 -8.27 -16.75 -30.22
N ILE A 100 -9.57 -16.84 -29.92
CA ILE A 100 -10.66 -16.59 -30.88
C ILE A 100 -10.55 -15.20 -31.51
N PHE A 101 -10.22 -14.19 -30.70
CA PHE A 101 -10.08 -12.81 -31.18
C PHE A 101 -8.68 -12.44 -31.65
N ASN A 102 -7.80 -13.42 -31.90
CA ASN A 102 -6.42 -13.22 -32.34
C ASN A 102 -5.68 -12.17 -31.49
N GLY A 103 -5.80 -12.27 -30.16
CA GLY A 103 -5.20 -11.33 -29.22
C GLY A 103 -5.79 -9.91 -29.22
N GLY A 104 -6.95 -9.72 -29.84
CA GLY A 104 -7.63 -8.43 -29.98
C GLY A 104 -7.50 -7.81 -31.38
N ASP A 105 -6.76 -8.43 -32.29
CA ASP A 105 -6.59 -7.92 -33.66
C ASP A 105 -7.79 -8.24 -34.56
N SER A 106 -8.68 -9.14 -34.14
CA SER A 106 -9.87 -9.52 -34.91
C SER A 106 -11.03 -8.54 -34.67
N ASN A 107 -11.59 -8.02 -35.76
CA ASN A 107 -12.80 -7.19 -35.72
C ASN A 107 -14.08 -7.96 -35.30
N SER A 108 -14.02 -9.29 -35.18
CA SER A 108 -15.18 -10.11 -34.75
C SER A 108 -15.66 -9.80 -33.33
N VAL A 109 -14.90 -9.06 -32.53
CA VAL A 109 -15.36 -8.54 -31.23
C VAL A 109 -16.59 -7.63 -31.39
N PHE A 110 -16.71 -6.92 -32.51
CA PHE A 110 -17.85 -6.03 -32.79
C PHE A 110 -19.15 -6.78 -33.09
N ASP A 111 -19.08 -8.08 -33.35
CA ASP A 111 -20.24 -8.93 -33.60
C ASP A 111 -20.88 -9.44 -32.29
N ILE A 112 -20.26 -9.20 -31.13
CA ILE A 112 -20.75 -9.66 -29.83
C ILE A 112 -21.88 -8.74 -29.33
N VAL A 113 -23.04 -9.32 -29.04
CA VAL A 113 -24.14 -8.66 -28.32
C VAL A 113 -24.25 -9.24 -26.91
N THR A 114 -24.17 -8.40 -25.87
CA THR A 114 -24.33 -8.79 -24.46
C THR A 114 -25.46 -8.02 -23.79
N GLY A 115 -26.14 -8.65 -22.84
CA GLY A 115 -27.13 -8.00 -21.97
C GLY A 115 -26.98 -8.49 -20.53
N ASP A 116 -27.29 -7.60 -19.58
CA ASP A 116 -27.36 -7.91 -18.15
C ASP A 116 -28.50 -7.10 -17.52
N GLU A 117 -29.03 -7.58 -16.41
CA GLU A 117 -30.12 -6.92 -15.69
C GLU A 117 -29.56 -6.13 -14.51
N SER A 118 -29.97 -4.86 -14.39
CA SER A 118 -29.56 -3.99 -13.28
C SER A 118 -30.78 -3.46 -12.54
N TRP A 119 -30.74 -3.54 -11.22
CA TRP A 119 -31.77 -2.97 -10.36
C TRP A 119 -31.61 -1.45 -10.29
N ILE A 120 -32.66 -0.72 -10.66
CA ILE A 120 -32.74 0.73 -10.50
C ILE A 120 -33.64 1.03 -9.30
N TYR A 121 -33.07 1.65 -8.29
CA TYR A 121 -33.84 2.06 -7.11
C TYR A 121 -34.78 3.22 -7.48
N CYS A 122 -36.08 3.00 -7.31
CA CYS A 122 -37.09 4.05 -7.45
C CYS A 122 -37.38 4.62 -6.05
N TYR A 123 -36.99 5.89 -5.83
CA TYR A 123 -37.30 6.61 -4.61
C TYR A 123 -38.64 7.35 -4.76
N ASP A 124 -39.61 7.02 -3.92
CA ASP A 124 -40.85 7.79 -3.79
C ASP A 124 -40.69 8.79 -2.63
N PRO A 125 -40.56 10.11 -2.89
CA PRO A 125 -40.46 11.08 -1.82
C PRO A 125 -41.79 11.19 -1.06
N GLU A 126 -41.79 10.83 0.21
CA GLU A 126 -42.91 11.13 1.11
C GLU A 126 -43.21 12.64 1.07
N THR A 127 -44.46 13.00 0.79
CA THR A 127 -44.89 14.39 0.85
C THR A 127 -44.77 14.90 2.28
N LYS A 128 -43.95 15.93 2.48
CA LYS A 128 -43.85 16.62 3.76
C LYS A 128 -45.25 17.08 4.18
N ARG A 129 -45.71 16.58 5.32
CA ARG A 129 -46.95 16.99 5.98
C ARG A 129 -46.79 18.37 6.63
#